data_AF-A0A959JMW2-F1
#
_entry.id   AF-A0A959JMW2-F1
#
_cell.length_a   1.000
_cell.length_b   1.000
_cell.length_c   1.000
_cell.angle_alpha   90.00
_cell.angle_beta   90.00
_cell.angle_gamma   90.00
#
_symmetry.space_group_name_H-M   'P 1'
#
loop_
_entity.id
_entity.type
_entity.pdbx_description
1 polymer ?
#
loop_
_entity_poly.entity_id
_entity_poly.type
_entity_poly.pdbx_seq_one_letter_code
_entity_poly.pdbx_strand_id
1 'polypeptide(L)'
;MYDEVRSAADFISRRFDKVPRLALMTGTGFLKVLELMTIKEAINFDEIPNFPRKLNRSNGQFILAELSGIPLILMTGRLHFYEGFSMQEIAFPMRMLQLLNVSHAFFTNAAGSVNPHYY
;
A
#
# COMPACT_ATOMS: atom_id res chain seq x y z
N MET A 1 -16.72 -7.89 4.70
CA MET A 1 -15.34 -7.82 4.17
C MET A 1 -15.13 -8.18 2.71
N TYR A 2 -15.64 -9.28 2.11
CA TYR A 2 -15.39 -9.51 0.68
C TYR A 2 -15.95 -8.39 -0.22
N ASP A 3 -17.22 -8.01 -0.02
CA ASP A 3 -17.85 -6.93 -0.79
C ASP A 3 -17.18 -5.57 -0.56
N GLU A 4 -16.72 -5.30 0.66
CA GLU A 4 -15.99 -4.08 1.01
C GLU A 4 -14.66 -4.00 0.24
N VAL A 5 -13.87 -5.08 0.26
CA VAL A 5 -12.60 -5.18 -0.46
C VAL A 5 -12.83 -5.12 -1.97
N ARG A 6 -13.88 -5.77 -2.49
CA ARG A 6 -14.25 -5.71 -3.90
C ARG A 6 -14.59 -4.28 -4.30
N SER A 7 -15.39 -3.56 -3.50
CA SER A 7 -15.72 -2.16 -3.76
C SER A 7 -14.48 -1.26 -3.78
N ALA A 8 -13.49 -1.50 -2.92
CA ALA A 8 -12.23 -0.79 -2.93
C ALA A 8 -11.40 -1.10 -4.19
N ALA A 9 -11.30 -2.37 -4.55
CA ALA A 9 -10.60 -2.80 -5.76
C ALA A 9 -11.26 -2.24 -7.03
N ASP A 10 -12.59 -2.27 -7.14
CA ASP A 10 -13.33 -1.71 -8.27
C ASP A 10 -13.15 -0.20 -8.40
N PHE A 11 -13.10 0.51 -7.27
CA PHE A 11 -12.82 1.94 -7.24
C PHE A 11 -11.42 2.23 -7.81
N ILE A 12 -10.42 1.46 -7.36
CA ILE A 12 -9.03 1.60 -7.80
C ILE A 12 -8.86 1.19 -9.27
N SER A 13 -9.48 0.09 -9.72
CA SER A 13 -9.33 -0.40 -11.10
C SER A 13 -9.86 0.59 -12.13
N ARG A 14 -10.85 1.41 -11.78
CA ARG A 14 -11.41 2.44 -12.68
C ARG A 14 -10.52 3.67 -12.86
N ARG A 15 -9.49 3.81 -12.01
CA ARG A 15 -8.50 4.90 -12.11
C ARG A 15 -7.37 4.56 -13.07
N PHE A 16 -7.22 3.29 -13.45
CA PHE A 16 -6.06 2.83 -14.20
C PHE A 16 -6.47 2.07 -15.46
N ASP A 17 -5.79 2.36 -16.58
CA ASP A 17 -5.96 1.57 -17.82
C ASP A 17 -5.49 0.12 -17.63
N LYS A 18 -4.39 -0.05 -16.89
CA LYS A 18 -3.81 -1.36 -16.58
C LYS A 18 -3.18 -1.35 -15.20
N VAL A 19 -3.65 -2.25 -14.35
CA VAL A 19 -3.09 -2.40 -13.01
C VAL A 19 -1.73 -3.09 -13.08
N PRO A 20 -0.68 -2.54 -12.42
CA PRO A 20 0.61 -3.21 -12.32
C PRO A 20 0.51 -4.55 -11.61
N ARG A 21 1.36 -5.51 -11.99
CA ARG A 21 1.44 -6.82 -11.30
C ARG A 21 2.30 -6.79 -10.04
N LEU A 22 2.93 -5.65 -9.77
CA LEU A 22 3.89 -5.44 -8.71
C LEU A 22 3.40 -4.36 -7.74
N ALA A 23 3.51 -4.64 -6.44
CA ALA A 23 3.29 -3.66 -5.38
C ALA A 23 4.53 -3.52 -4.49
N LEU A 24 4.77 -2.31 -4.00
CA LEU A 24 5.76 -1.98 -2.98
C LEU A 24 5.05 -1.26 -1.85
N MET A 25 5.14 -1.83 -0.65
CA MET A 25 4.56 -1.26 0.56
C MET A 25 5.67 -0.69 1.42
N THR A 26 5.64 0.63 1.62
CA THR A 26 6.73 1.34 2.30
C THR A 26 6.53 1.36 3.81
N GLY A 27 7.57 0.95 4.54
CA GLY A 27 7.69 1.19 5.98
C GLY A 27 8.27 2.56 6.32
N THR A 28 8.41 2.81 7.62
CA THR A 28 9.01 4.03 8.18
C THR A 28 10.37 4.33 7.53
N GLY A 29 10.58 5.58 7.13
CA GLY A 29 11.86 6.06 6.57
C GLY A 29 12.09 5.76 5.08
N PHE A 30 11.17 5.06 4.41
CA PHE A 30 11.36 4.65 3.01
C PHE A 30 10.75 5.59 1.96
N LEU A 31 10.18 6.74 2.38
CA LEU A 31 9.47 7.65 1.47
C LEU A 31 10.37 8.32 0.41
N LYS A 32 11.68 8.45 0.66
CA LYS A 32 12.63 8.99 -0.33
C LYS A 32 12.66 8.22 -1.65
N VAL A 33 12.20 6.97 -1.67
CA VAL A 33 12.08 6.18 -2.90
C VAL A 33 11.17 6.85 -3.93
N LEU A 34 10.22 7.68 -3.50
CA LEU A 34 9.34 8.45 -4.39
C LEU A 34 10.10 9.38 -5.32
N GLU A 35 11.24 9.92 -4.89
CA GLU A 35 12.08 10.83 -5.68
C GLU A 35 12.70 10.13 -6.92
N LEU A 36 12.75 8.80 -6.90
CA LEU A 36 13.28 7.97 -7.99
C LEU A 36 12.19 7.51 -8.97
N MET A 37 10.93 7.82 -8.69
CA MET A 37 9.78 7.31 -9.43
C MET A 37 9.09 8.36 -10.28
N THR A 38 8.56 7.95 -11.42
CA THR A 38 7.59 8.75 -12.17
C THR A 38 6.19 8.47 -11.64
N ILE A 39 5.59 9.43 -10.94
CA ILE A 39 4.23 9.30 -10.40
C ILE A 39 3.21 9.52 -11.51
N LYS A 40 2.27 8.60 -11.67
CA LYS A 40 1.16 8.70 -12.63
C LYS A 40 -0.12 9.17 -11.96
N GLU A 41 -0.41 8.60 -10.79
CA GLU A 41 -1.57 8.98 -9.98
C GLU A 41 -1.30 8.66 -8.50
N ALA A 42 -1.86 9.47 -7.60
CA ALA A 42 -1.81 9.24 -6.16
C ALA A 42 -3.22 9.41 -5.58
N ILE A 43 -3.66 8.42 -4.81
CA ILE A 43 -4.99 8.35 -4.22
C ILE A 43 -4.81 8.22 -2.71
N ASN A 44 -5.38 9.11 -1.92
CA ASN A 44 -5.28 8.98 -0.47
C ASN A 44 -6.16 7.82 0.01
N PHE A 45 -5.74 7.10 1.06
CA PHE A 45 -6.53 5.98 1.59
C PHE A 45 -7.95 6.40 2.01
N ASP A 46 -8.15 7.67 2.42
CA ASP A 46 -9.48 8.21 2.76
C ASP A 46 -10.47 8.28 1.59
N GLU A 47 -9.95 8.33 0.36
CA GLU A 47 -10.76 8.33 -0.85
C GLU A 47 -11.19 6.92 -1.26
N ILE A 48 -10.49 5.89 -0.76
CA ILE A 48 -10.74 4.50 -1.10
C ILE A 48 -11.91 3.98 -0.25
N PRO A 49 -13.01 3.53 -0.87
CA PRO A 49 -14.19 3.10 -0.12
C PRO A 49 -13.87 1.90 0.77
N ASN A 50 -14.37 1.94 2.00
CA ASN A 50 -14.20 0.89 3.01
C ASN A 50 -12.75 0.63 3.45
N PHE A 51 -11.79 1.44 3.01
CA PHE A 51 -10.41 1.28 3.45
C PHE A 51 -10.32 1.54 4.96
N PRO A 52 -9.63 0.68 5.74
CA PRO A 52 -9.57 0.86 7.19
C PRO A 52 -8.91 2.19 7.57
N ARG A 53 -9.57 2.96 8.44
CA ARG A 53 -9.12 4.30 8.85
C ARG A 53 -9.38 4.56 10.34
N LYS A 54 -8.57 5.42 10.94
CA LYS A 54 -8.75 5.96 12.30
C LYS A 54 -8.65 7.48 12.24
N LEU A 55 -9.53 8.19 12.96
CA LEU A 55 -9.70 9.66 12.87
C LEU A 55 -8.42 10.51 13.02
N ASN A 56 -7.37 9.99 13.66
CA ASN A 56 -6.19 10.75 14.06
C ASN A 56 -4.87 10.21 13.51
N ARG A 57 -4.87 9.34 12.49
CA ARG A 57 -3.63 8.77 11.94
C ARG A 57 -3.53 9.00 10.45
N SER A 58 -2.33 9.38 10.02
CA SER A 58 -2.01 9.75 8.65
C SER A 58 -2.40 8.62 7.69
N ASN A 59 -3.29 8.97 6.77
CA ASN A 59 -3.77 8.07 5.73
C ASN A 59 -2.74 8.08 4.61
N GLY A 60 -2.01 6.98 4.51
CA GLY A 60 -1.08 6.75 3.41
C GLY A 60 -1.77 6.87 2.05
N GLN A 61 -0.97 6.76 1.00
CA GLN A 61 -1.46 6.88 -0.36
C GLN A 61 -1.28 5.57 -1.10
N PHE A 62 -2.22 5.30 -1.99
CA PHE A 62 -2.10 4.31 -3.05
C PHE A 62 -1.64 5.05 -4.30
N ILE A 63 -0.44 4.75 -4.76
CA ILE A 63 0.24 5.50 -5.81
C ILE A 63 0.52 4.57 -6.98
N LEU A 64 0.12 4.98 -8.18
CA LEU A 64 0.59 4.37 -9.41
C LEU A 64 1.87 5.07 -9.85
N ALA A 65 2.94 4.30 -9.99
CA ALA A 65 4.24 4.84 -10.32
C ALA A 65 5.01 3.93 -11.28
N GLU A 66 6.08 4.48 -11.83
CA GLU A 66 7.04 3.76 -12.64
C GLU A 66 8.45 3.98 -12.07
N LEU A 67 9.19 2.89 -11.86
CA LEU A 67 10.59 2.93 -11.44
C LEU A 67 11.43 2.21 -12.50
N SER A 68 12.33 2.94 -13.16
CA SER A 68 13.20 2.38 -14.21
C SER A 68 12.44 1.63 -15.33
N GLY A 69 11.29 2.17 -15.78
CA GLY A 69 10.46 1.54 -16.80
C GLY A 69 9.52 0.44 -16.28
N ILE A 70 9.59 0.09 -14.99
CA ILE A 70 8.77 -0.95 -14.39
C ILE A 70 7.56 -0.29 -13.70
N PRO A 71 6.32 -0.55 -14.16
CA PRO A 71 5.14 -0.04 -13.49
C PRO A 71 4.91 -0.80 -12.18
N LEU A 72 4.56 -0.06 -11.12
CA LEU A 72 4.23 -0.63 -9.82
C LEU A 72 3.16 0.19 -9.10
N ILE A 73 2.49 -0.47 -8.16
CA ILE A 73 1.71 0.18 -7.12
C ILE A 73 2.64 0.45 -5.94
N LEU A 74 2.65 1.68 -5.43
CA LEU A 74 3.32 2.03 -4.19
C LEU A 74 2.26 2.35 -3.13
N MET A 75 2.44 1.82 -1.93
CA MET A 75 1.60 2.15 -0.77
C MET A 75 2.44 2.89 0.27
N THR A 76 2.20 4.20 0.42
CA THR A 76 2.97 5.09 1.32
C THR A 76 2.44 5.04 2.74
N GLY A 77 2.58 3.87 3.38
CA GLY A 77 2.11 3.64 4.74
C GLY A 77 1.50 2.26 4.91
N ARG A 78 1.30 1.88 6.17
CA ARG A 78 0.77 0.59 6.57
C ARG A 78 -0.11 0.75 7.79
N LEU A 79 -1.05 -0.18 7.92
CA LEU A 79 -1.87 -0.33 9.09
C LEU A 79 -1.13 -1.25 10.08
N HIS A 80 -0.99 -0.83 11.33
CA HIS A 80 -0.35 -1.63 12.36
C HIS A 80 -1.32 -2.03 13.47
N PHE A 81 -1.10 -3.21 14.03
CA PHE A 81 -1.95 -3.75 15.10
C PHE A 81 -1.95 -2.87 16.35
N TYR A 82 -0.80 -2.29 16.71
CA TYR A 82 -0.68 -1.38 17.85
C TYR A 82 -1.47 -0.07 17.69
N GLU A 83 -1.97 0.24 16.48
CA GLU A 83 -2.82 1.40 16.21
C GLU A 83 -4.30 1.10 16.46
N GLY A 84 -4.63 -0.12 16.91
CA GLY A 84 -5.98 -0.56 17.21
C GLY A 84 -6.74 -1.05 15.97
N PHE A 85 -6.03 -1.44 14.92
CA PHE A 85 -6.60 -2.17 13.77
C PHE A 85 -6.62 -3.67 14.08
N SER A 86 -7.72 -4.33 13.72
CA SER A 86 -7.81 -5.79 13.69
C SER A 86 -6.90 -6.39 12.61
N MET A 87 -6.56 -7.67 12.75
CA MET A 87 -5.79 -8.39 11.72
C MET A 87 -6.53 -8.43 10.37
N GLN A 88 -7.86 -8.35 10.39
CA GLN A 88 -8.69 -8.31 9.19
C GLN A 88 -8.52 -6.98 8.44
N GLU A 89 -8.53 -5.86 9.17
CA GLU A 89 -8.24 -4.53 8.62
C GLU A 89 -6.81 -4.43 8.10
N ILE A 90 -5.82 -4.95 8.85
CA ILE A 90 -4.41 -4.95 8.40
C ILE A 90 -4.23 -5.75 7.11
N ALA A 91 -4.96 -6.86 6.94
CA ALA A 91 -4.94 -7.67 5.73
C ALA A 91 -5.75 -7.08 4.57
N PHE A 92 -6.59 -6.05 4.80
CA PHE A 92 -7.47 -5.46 3.80
C PHE A 92 -6.72 -5.04 2.53
N PRO A 93 -5.60 -4.29 2.60
CA PRO A 93 -4.92 -3.84 1.39
C PRO A 93 -4.36 -4.99 0.57
N MET A 94 -3.91 -6.07 1.22
CA MET A 94 -3.40 -7.25 0.53
C MET A 94 -4.49 -7.98 -0.25
N ARG A 95 -5.68 -8.09 0.34
CA ARG A 95 -6.84 -8.69 -0.34
C ARG A 95 -7.30 -7.82 -1.51
N MET A 96 -7.24 -6.50 -1.37
CA MET A 96 -7.54 -5.56 -2.45
C MET A 96 -6.54 -5.71 -3.61
N LEU A 97 -5.23 -5.75 -3.32
CA LEU A 97 -4.20 -6.00 -4.32
C LEU A 97 -4.41 -7.34 -5.04
N GLN A 98 -4.81 -8.39 -4.31
CA GLN A 98 -5.11 -9.70 -4.91
C GLN A 98 -6.28 -9.62 -5.90
N LEU A 99 -7.38 -8.92 -5.56
CA LEU A 99 -8.51 -8.73 -6.48
C LEU A 99 -8.14 -7.90 -7.71
N LEU A 100 -7.17 -7.01 -7.57
CA LEU A 100 -6.58 -6.23 -8.66
C LEU A 100 -5.59 -7.03 -9.54
N ASN A 101 -5.43 -8.34 -9.31
CA ASN A 101 -4.47 -9.22 -9.99
C ASN A 101 -2.99 -8.84 -9.80
N VAL A 102 -2.67 -8.16 -8.70
CA VAL A 102 -1.28 -7.97 -8.26
C VAL A 102 -0.74 -9.31 -7.79
N SER A 103 0.39 -9.73 -8.36
CA SER A 103 0.98 -11.06 -8.11
C SER A 103 2.25 -11.03 -7.26
N HIS A 104 2.88 -9.86 -7.14
CA HIS A 104 4.11 -9.69 -6.38
C HIS A 104 3.97 -8.48 -5.46
N ALA A 105 4.37 -8.64 -4.20
CA ALA A 105 4.38 -7.55 -3.22
C ALA A 105 5.70 -7.56 -2.47
N PHE A 106 6.39 -6.42 -2.47
CA PHE A 106 7.56 -6.17 -1.64
C PHE A 106 7.14 -5.34 -0.43
N PHE A 107 7.67 -5.70 0.75
CA PHE A 107 7.41 -4.99 1.99
C PHE A 107 8.72 -4.45 2.54
N THR A 108 8.75 -3.15 2.84
CA THR A 108 9.85 -2.57 3.60
C THR A 108 9.38 -2.25 5.02
N ASN A 109 10.29 -2.35 5.98
CA ASN A 109 10.02 -1.99 7.37
C ASN A 109 11.30 -1.50 8.04
N ALA A 110 11.13 -0.68 9.07
CA ALA A 110 12.18 -0.42 10.04
C ALA A 110 12.11 -1.50 11.12
N ALA A 111 13.25 -2.12 11.42
CA ALA A 111 13.40 -3.10 12.49
C ALA A 111 14.66 -2.77 13.30
N GLY A 112 14.57 -2.95 14.62
CA GLY A 112 15.76 -2.97 15.48
C GLY A 112 16.41 -4.34 15.40
N SER A 113 17.73 -4.38 15.16
CA SER A 113 18.47 -5.64 15.22
C SER A 113 18.69 -6.05 16.67
N VAL A 114 18.38 -7.30 16.99
CA VAL A 114 18.84 -7.97 18.22
C VAL A 114 20.10 -8.79 18.00
N ASN A 115 20.53 -8.91 16.74
CA ASN A 115 21.80 -9.55 16.40
C ASN A 115 22.92 -8.51 16.60
N PRO A 116 23.87 -8.75 17.53
CA PRO A 116 24.93 -7.80 17.87
C PRO A 116 25.93 -7.58 16.73
N HIS A 117 25.89 -8.40 15.68
CA HIS A 117 26.74 -8.27 14.49
C HIS A 117 26.14 -7.39 13.40
N TYR A 118 24.89 -6.94 13.56
CA TYR A 118 24.31 -5.90 12.72
C TYR A 118 24.37 -4.59 13.50
N TYR A 119 25.32 -3.74 13.11
CA TYR A 119 25.57 -2.39 13.61
C TYR A 119 25.35 -1.38 12.49
#